data_AF-A0A960H6F2-F1
#
_entry.id   AF-A0A960H6F2-F1
#
_cell.length_a   1.000
_cell.length_b   1.000
_cell.length_c   1.000
_cell.angle_alpha   90.00
_cell.angle_beta   90.00
_cell.angle_gamma   90.00
#
_symmetry.space_group_name_H-M   'P 1'
#
loop_
_entity.id
_entity.type
_entity.pdbx_description
1 polymer ?
#
loop_
_entity_poly.entity_id
_entity_poly.type
_entity_poly.pdbx_seq_one_letter_code
_entity_poly.pdbx_strand_id
1 'polypeptide(L)'
;MTVDEVDVANWRRAQQATGRLRAFNDAGVLESADVLVAQRLTTLAGESDEAVALAVAFVSRAVRAGSVCVDITCLQDQIDMPELDWPAPQAWLEAVSTSPLLGAPPVLHLDEGLLYFDRYWLEECQVARDVRALAAAPRAGGLPDIARLF
;
A
#
# COMPACT_ATOMS: atom_id res chain seq x y z
N MET A 1 -28.66 -6.51 22.82
CA MET A 1 -27.38 -7.23 22.70
C MET A 1 -27.50 -8.13 21.49
N THR A 2 -27.29 -7.58 20.30
CA THR A 2 -27.22 -8.35 19.06
C THR A 2 -25.87 -9.03 19.05
N VAL A 3 -25.86 -10.36 19.15
CA VAL A 3 -24.67 -11.14 18.85
C VAL A 3 -24.43 -10.93 17.37
N ASP A 4 -23.39 -10.16 17.00
CA ASP A 4 -22.91 -10.13 15.62
C ASP A 4 -22.50 -11.56 15.30
N GLU A 5 -23.35 -12.25 14.54
CA GLU A 5 -23.09 -13.61 14.10
C GLU A 5 -21.93 -13.55 13.12
N VAL A 6 -20.76 -13.93 13.61
CA VAL A 6 -19.53 -13.93 12.84
C VAL A 6 -19.66 -14.95 11.72
N ASP A 7 -19.92 -14.47 10.49
CA ASP A 7 -19.95 -15.31 9.30
C ASP A 7 -18.54 -15.87 9.03
N VAL A 8 -18.37 -17.14 9.39
CA VAL A 8 -17.14 -17.90 9.20
C VAL A 8 -16.82 -18.15 7.73
N ALA A 9 -17.80 -18.00 6.83
CA ALA A 9 -17.64 -18.13 5.38
C ALA A 9 -17.41 -16.78 4.68
N ASN A 10 -17.22 -15.70 5.43
CA ASN A 10 -16.95 -14.38 4.86
C ASN A 10 -15.64 -14.40 4.07
N TRP A 11 -15.74 -14.17 2.75
CA TRP A 11 -14.60 -14.17 1.82
C TRP A 11 -13.51 -13.15 2.17
N ARG A 12 -13.84 -12.12 2.97
CA ARG A 12 -12.89 -11.12 3.47
C ARG A 12 -11.96 -11.67 4.55
N ARG A 13 -12.24 -12.85 5.11
CA ARG A 13 -11.39 -13.49 6.12
C ARG A 13 -10.37 -14.42 5.50
N ALA A 14 -9.11 -14.24 5.88
CA ALA A 14 -8.01 -15.11 5.50
C ALA A 14 -7.91 -16.26 6.51
N GLN A 15 -8.50 -17.41 6.17
CA GLN A 15 -8.56 -18.58 7.05
C GLN A 15 -7.19 -19.13 7.47
N GLN A 16 -6.15 -18.89 6.68
CA GLN A 16 -4.77 -19.32 6.93
C GLN A 16 -3.88 -18.16 7.44
N ALA A 17 -4.46 -17.03 7.81
CA ALA A 17 -3.73 -15.94 8.41
C ALA A 17 -3.18 -16.35 9.79
N THR A 18 -1.98 -15.91 10.12
CA THR A 18 -1.35 -16.10 11.43
C THR A 18 -0.75 -14.77 11.91
N GLY A 19 -0.36 -14.72 13.19
CA GLY A 19 0.35 -13.58 13.77
C GLY A 19 -0.40 -12.25 13.63
N ARG A 20 0.36 -11.18 13.42
CA ARG A 20 -0.16 -9.81 13.29
C ARG A 20 -1.15 -9.66 12.13
N LEU A 21 -0.91 -10.30 10.98
CA LEU A 21 -1.83 -10.23 9.84
C LEU A 21 -3.23 -10.78 10.17
N ARG A 22 -3.30 -11.85 10.97
CA ARG A 22 -4.59 -12.42 11.43
C ARG A 22 -5.35 -11.42 12.30
N ALA A 23 -4.67 -10.79 13.25
CA ALA A 23 -5.31 -9.82 14.16
C ALA A 23 -5.92 -8.64 13.39
N PHE A 24 -5.18 -8.08 12.42
CA PHE A 24 -5.67 -6.97 11.60
C PHE A 24 -6.79 -7.38 10.62
N ASN A 25 -6.79 -8.62 10.15
CA ASN A 25 -7.87 -9.16 9.31
C ASN A 25 -9.14 -9.47 10.13
N ASP A 26 -8.99 -10.04 11.33
CA ASP A 26 -10.11 -10.31 12.24
C ASP A 26 -10.81 -9.00 12.67
N ALA A 27 -10.05 -7.92 12.85
CA ALA A 27 -10.56 -6.58 13.11
C ALA A 27 -11.16 -5.86 11.88
N GLY A 28 -11.09 -6.46 10.69
CA GLY A 28 -11.63 -5.90 9.45
C GLY A 28 -10.83 -4.74 8.86
N VAL A 29 -9.62 -4.47 9.39
CA VAL A 29 -8.71 -3.45 8.86
C VAL A 29 -8.15 -3.90 7.50
N LEU A 30 -7.79 -5.19 7.41
CA LEU A 30 -7.30 -5.83 6.20
C LEU A 30 -8.33 -6.83 5.65
N GLU A 31 -8.38 -7.01 4.34
CA GLU A 31 -9.13 -8.09 3.70
C GLU A 31 -8.25 -9.29 3.36
N SER A 32 -8.86 -10.42 3.03
CA SER A 32 -8.15 -11.66 2.68
C SER A 32 -7.16 -11.48 1.53
N ALA A 33 -7.50 -10.64 0.54
CA ALA A 33 -6.60 -10.29 -0.55
C ALA A 33 -5.30 -9.63 -0.05
N ASP A 34 -5.42 -8.69 0.88
CA ASP A 34 -4.28 -7.96 1.45
C ASP A 34 -3.34 -8.90 2.22
N VAL A 35 -3.93 -9.82 3.01
CA VAL A 35 -3.18 -10.85 3.74
C VAL A 35 -2.48 -11.83 2.81
N LEU A 36 -3.19 -12.33 1.78
CA LEU A 36 -2.63 -13.31 0.85
C LEU A 36 -1.49 -12.73 0.02
N VAL A 37 -1.62 -11.47 -0.42
CA VAL A 37 -0.54 -10.75 -1.11
C VAL A 37 0.67 -10.62 -0.19
N ALA A 38 0.48 -10.15 1.05
CA ALA A 38 1.55 -10.03 2.03
C ALA A 38 2.28 -11.35 2.28
N GLN A 39 1.55 -12.40 2.64
CA GLN A 39 2.11 -13.73 2.90
C GLN A 39 2.86 -14.28 1.68
N ARG A 40 2.31 -14.10 0.47
CA ARG A 40 2.93 -14.64 -0.73
C ARG A 40 4.22 -13.91 -1.06
N LEU A 41 4.22 -12.58 -1.00
CA LEU A 41 5.40 -11.78 -1.31
C LEU A 41 6.51 -11.99 -0.28
N THR A 42 6.20 -12.01 1.02
CA THR A 42 7.21 -12.27 2.05
C THR A 42 7.79 -13.67 1.95
N THR A 43 6.95 -14.69 1.71
CA THR A 43 7.42 -16.06 1.49
C THR A 43 8.37 -16.17 0.29
N LEU A 44 8.04 -15.50 -0.83
CA LEU A 44 8.88 -15.53 -2.03
C LEU A 44 10.21 -14.78 -1.83
N ALA A 45 10.20 -13.71 -1.04
CA ALA A 45 11.40 -12.92 -0.73
C ALA A 45 12.24 -13.52 0.42
N GLY A 46 11.75 -14.56 1.11
CA GLY A 46 12.39 -15.08 2.32
C GLY A 46 12.30 -14.11 3.51
N GLU A 47 11.35 -13.18 3.48
CA GLU A 47 11.09 -12.24 4.56
C GLU A 47 10.24 -12.90 5.65
N SER A 48 10.66 -12.76 6.90
CA SER A 48 10.02 -13.38 8.07
C SER A 48 9.53 -12.38 9.11
N ASP A 49 9.87 -11.09 8.95
CA ASP A 49 9.41 -10.03 9.85
C ASP A 49 7.92 -9.74 9.64
N GLU A 50 7.11 -9.95 10.69
CA GLU A 50 5.67 -9.69 10.66
C GLU A 50 5.33 -8.20 10.47
N ALA A 51 6.22 -7.26 10.85
CA ALA A 51 6.05 -5.84 10.57
C ALA A 51 6.17 -5.55 9.07
N VAL A 52 7.14 -6.18 8.40
CA VAL A 52 7.28 -6.05 6.94
C VAL A 52 6.07 -6.67 6.23
N ALA A 53 5.60 -7.84 6.68
CA ALA A 53 4.38 -8.45 6.15
C ALA A 53 3.17 -7.53 6.32
N LEU A 54 3.02 -6.88 7.48
CA LEU A 54 1.94 -5.92 7.72
C LEU A 54 2.05 -4.70 6.78
N ALA A 55 3.26 -4.18 6.55
CA ALA A 55 3.47 -3.06 5.62
C ALA A 55 3.00 -3.41 4.20
N VAL A 56 3.37 -4.60 3.71
CA VAL A 56 2.92 -5.10 2.39
C VAL A 56 1.40 -5.19 2.31
N ALA A 57 0.74 -5.68 3.37
CA ALA A 57 -0.72 -5.76 3.41
C ALA A 57 -1.37 -4.36 3.33
N PHE A 58 -0.78 -3.35 3.98
CA PHE A 58 -1.26 -1.98 3.89
C PHE A 58 -1.04 -1.34 2.51
N VAL A 59 0.05 -1.65 1.82
CA VAL A 59 0.23 -1.23 0.41
C VAL A 59 -0.85 -1.85 -0.47
N SER A 60 -1.16 -3.15 -0.31
CA SER A 60 -2.25 -3.81 -1.02
C SER A 60 -3.61 -3.15 -0.74
N ARG A 61 -3.89 -2.86 0.53
CA ARG A 61 -5.12 -2.16 0.94
C ARG A 61 -5.21 -0.77 0.32
N ALA A 62 -4.12 -0.01 0.32
CA ALA A 62 -4.07 1.32 -0.28
C ALA A 62 -4.41 1.27 -1.77
N VAL A 63 -3.79 0.35 -2.51
CA VAL A 63 -4.06 0.10 -3.93
C VAL A 63 -5.52 -0.24 -4.19
N ARG A 64 -6.08 -1.16 -3.40
CA ARG A 64 -7.49 -1.53 -3.51
C ARG A 64 -8.43 -0.37 -3.22
N ALA A 65 -8.02 0.56 -2.35
CA ALA A 65 -8.75 1.78 -2.03
C ALA A 65 -8.51 2.93 -3.04
N GLY A 66 -7.69 2.72 -4.08
CA GLY A 66 -7.40 3.70 -5.12
C GLY A 66 -6.21 4.62 -4.84
N SER A 67 -5.42 4.34 -3.80
CA SER A 67 -4.16 5.03 -3.51
C SER A 67 -2.97 4.23 -4.04
N VAL A 68 -1.97 4.90 -4.61
CA VAL A 68 -0.79 4.21 -5.22
C VAL A 68 0.31 3.89 -4.20
N CYS A 69 0.27 4.53 -3.04
CA CYS A 69 1.24 4.42 -1.97
C CYS A 69 0.59 4.58 -0.59
N VAL A 70 1.37 4.32 0.45
CA VAL A 70 0.95 4.48 1.84
C VAL A 70 2.11 4.98 2.70
N ASP A 71 1.84 5.95 3.57
CA ASP A 71 2.73 6.29 4.67
C ASP A 71 2.42 5.37 5.85
N ILE A 72 3.29 4.38 6.08
CA ILE A 72 3.09 3.40 7.15
C ILE A 72 3.24 4.01 8.54
N THR A 73 3.93 5.15 8.68
CA THR A 73 4.20 5.79 9.96
C THR A 73 2.98 6.52 10.52
N CYS A 74 2.02 6.88 9.66
CA CYS A 74 0.79 7.56 10.04
C CYS A 74 -0.43 6.62 10.19
N LEU A 75 -0.29 5.32 9.87
CA LEU A 75 -1.44 4.41 9.80
C LEU A 75 -2.18 4.24 11.12
N GLN A 76 -1.46 4.18 12.24
CA GLN A 76 -2.07 4.05 13.56
C GLN A 76 -2.97 5.25 13.90
N ASP A 77 -2.56 6.46 13.53
CA ASP A 77 -3.35 7.67 13.79
C ASP A 77 -4.56 7.78 12.84
N GLN A 78 -4.47 7.19 11.65
CA GLN A 78 -5.55 7.19 10.65
C GLN A 78 -6.59 6.09 10.89
N ILE A 79 -6.23 5.02 11.59
CA ILE A 79 -7.06 3.85 11.83
C ILE A 79 -7.31 3.75 13.33
N ASP A 80 -8.50 4.17 13.76
CA ASP A 80 -8.95 4.26 15.16
C ASP A 80 -9.19 2.87 15.79
N MET A 81 -8.10 2.10 15.94
CA MET A 81 -8.04 0.75 16.52
C MET A 81 -6.76 0.61 17.36
N PRO A 82 -6.60 1.36 18.47
CA PRO A 82 -5.39 1.39 19.28
C PRO A 82 -5.07 0.07 19.99
N GLU A 83 -6.03 -0.84 20.08
CA GLU A 83 -5.89 -2.17 20.69
C GLU A 83 -5.12 -3.17 19.83
N LEU A 84 -4.92 -2.89 18.54
CA LEU A 84 -4.12 -3.72 17.65
C LEU A 84 -2.63 -3.55 17.94
N ASP A 85 -1.85 -4.60 17.69
CA ASP A 85 -0.39 -4.59 17.85
C ASP A 85 0.28 -3.80 16.70
N TRP A 86 0.21 -2.47 16.78
CA TRP A 86 0.87 -1.55 15.85
C TRP A 86 2.38 -1.53 16.08
N PRO A 87 3.21 -1.75 15.05
CA PRO A 87 4.64 -1.51 15.14
C PRO A 87 4.93 -0.02 15.40
N ALA A 88 5.93 0.28 16.24
CA ALA A 88 6.35 1.66 16.46
C ALA A 88 6.81 2.28 15.13
N PRO A 89 6.36 3.50 14.75
CA PRO A 89 6.53 4.03 13.39
C PRO A 89 7.97 3.99 12.86
N GLN A 90 8.94 4.43 13.67
CA GLN A 90 10.34 4.46 13.26
C GLN A 90 10.95 3.05 13.13
N ALA A 91 10.63 2.14 14.06
CA ALA A 91 11.10 0.76 14.00
C ALA A 91 10.46 0.00 12.82
N TRP A 92 9.22 0.35 12.47
CA TRP A 92 8.53 -0.20 11.31
C TRP A 92 9.20 0.21 10.01
N LEU A 93 9.51 1.50 9.87
CA LEU A 93 10.22 2.03 8.72
C LEU A 93 11.62 1.41 8.58
N GLU A 94 12.34 1.26 9.70
CA GLU A 94 13.65 0.62 9.73
C GLU A 94 13.57 -0.85 9.27
N ALA A 95 12.64 -1.63 9.81
CA ALA A 95 12.43 -3.02 9.40
C ALA A 95 12.17 -3.14 7.89
N VAL A 96 11.25 -2.32 7.36
CA VAL A 96 10.94 -2.28 5.92
C VAL A 96 12.16 -1.88 5.10
N SER A 97 12.91 -0.87 5.51
CA SER A 97 14.10 -0.39 4.77
C SER A 97 15.21 -1.43 4.63
N THR A 98 15.26 -2.41 5.53
CA THR A 98 16.23 -3.52 5.50
C THR A 98 15.72 -4.77 4.79
N SER A 99 14.46 -4.79 4.37
CA SER A 99 13.84 -5.97 3.77
C SER A 99 14.40 -6.30 2.38
N PRO A 100 14.58 -7.59 2.03
CA PRO A 100 14.92 -8.00 0.67
C PRO A 100 13.87 -7.58 -0.38
N LEU A 101 12.66 -7.20 0.04
CA LEU A 101 11.61 -6.71 -0.86
C LEU A 101 11.96 -5.37 -1.55
N LEU A 102 12.88 -4.59 -1.00
CA LEU A 102 13.44 -3.38 -1.64
C LEU A 102 14.70 -3.69 -2.48
N GLY A 103 15.12 -4.96 -2.52
CA GLY A 103 16.32 -5.42 -3.22
C GLY A 103 16.17 -5.44 -4.74
N ALA A 104 16.99 -6.26 -5.40
CA ALA A 104 16.98 -6.39 -6.86
C ALA A 104 16.53 -7.81 -7.27
N PRO A 105 15.44 -7.97 -8.05
CA PRO A 105 14.51 -6.92 -8.50
C PRO A 105 13.62 -6.38 -7.36
N PRO A 106 13.25 -5.08 -7.39
CA PRO A 106 12.43 -4.50 -6.34
C PRO A 106 10.98 -4.97 -6.45
N VAL A 107 10.40 -5.31 -5.30
CA VAL A 107 8.95 -5.54 -5.15
C VAL A 107 8.30 -4.32 -4.51
N LEU A 108 9.02 -3.70 -3.58
CA LEU A 108 8.63 -2.46 -2.90
C LEU A 108 9.59 -1.33 -3.25
N HIS A 109 9.07 -0.10 -3.24
CA HIS A 109 9.88 1.12 -3.22
C HIS A 109 9.50 1.93 -2.00
N LEU A 110 10.52 2.53 -1.38
CA LEU A 110 10.37 3.47 -0.28
C LEU A 110 10.93 4.82 -0.72
N ASP A 111 10.07 5.83 -0.82
CA ASP A 111 10.42 7.18 -1.24
C ASP A 111 9.78 8.21 -0.30
N GLU A 112 10.60 9.08 0.31
CA GLU A 112 10.16 10.08 1.30
C GLU A 112 9.19 9.57 2.39
N GLY A 113 9.32 8.30 2.80
CA GLY A 113 8.45 7.66 3.82
C GLY A 113 7.19 6.99 3.25
N LEU A 114 6.91 7.15 1.96
CA LEU A 114 5.84 6.49 1.25
C LEU A 114 6.30 5.13 0.70
N LEU A 115 5.50 4.10 0.95
CA LEU A 115 5.73 2.74 0.50
C LEU A 115 4.84 2.40 -0.70
N TYR A 116 5.45 1.84 -1.74
CA TYR A 116 4.82 1.52 -3.01
C TYR A 116 5.06 0.05 -3.37
N PHE A 117 4.18 -0.52 -4.19
CA PHE A 117 4.58 -1.65 -5.04
C PHE A 117 5.30 -1.13 -6.28
N ASP A 118 6.28 -1.91 -6.78
CA ASP A 118 7.11 -1.59 -7.94
C ASP A 118 6.32 -1.03 -9.13
N ARG A 119 5.25 -1.73 -9.52
CA ARG A 119 4.40 -1.30 -10.63
C ARG A 119 3.85 0.11 -10.44
N TYR A 120 3.31 0.43 -9.26
CA TYR A 120 2.66 1.71 -8.99
C TYR A 120 3.67 2.86 -8.91
N TRP A 121 4.86 2.59 -8.38
CA TRP A 121 5.95 3.56 -8.38
C TRP A 121 6.43 3.88 -9.81
N LEU A 122 6.59 2.86 -10.66
CA LEU A 122 6.96 3.05 -12.07
C LEU A 122 5.90 3.84 -12.85
N GLU A 123 4.62 3.54 -12.63
CA GLU A 123 3.50 4.24 -13.25
C GLU A 123 3.45 5.71 -12.80
N GLU A 124 3.61 6.01 -11.52
CA GLU A 124 3.68 7.39 -11.00
C GLU A 124 4.88 8.15 -11.60
N CYS A 125 6.06 7.53 -11.62
CA CYS A 125 7.26 8.10 -12.23
C CYS A 125 7.09 8.37 -13.74
N GLN A 126 6.36 7.50 -14.45
CA GLN A 126 6.04 7.69 -15.86
C GLN A 126 5.12 8.91 -16.05
N VAL A 127 4.04 9.01 -15.29
CA VAL A 127 3.12 10.17 -15.34
C VAL A 127 3.87 11.46 -15.03
N ALA A 128 4.71 11.47 -13.99
CA ALA A 128 5.51 12.65 -13.62
C ALA A 128 6.45 13.07 -14.76
N ARG A 129 7.10 12.12 -15.43
CA ARG A 129 7.95 12.41 -16.61
C ARG A 129 7.14 12.98 -17.76
N ASP A 130 5.97 12.42 -18.06
CA ASP A 130 5.13 12.87 -19.17
C ASP A 130 4.58 14.28 -18.93
N VAL A 131 4.13 14.57 -17.71
CA VAL A 131 3.67 15.91 -17.33
C VAL A 131 4.80 16.94 -17.43
N ARG A 132 6.02 16.60 -16.98
CA ARG A 132 7.19 17.46 -17.12
C ARG A 132 7.55 17.70 -18.59
N ALA A 133 7.48 16.66 -19.42
CA ALA A 133 7.74 16.78 -20.86
C ALA A 133 6.71 17.70 -21.54
N LEU A 134 5.42 17.55 -21.21
CA LEU A 134 4.35 18.42 -21.71
C LEU A 134 4.57 19.88 -21.29
N ALA A 135 4.98 20.12 -20.05
CA ALA A 135 5.24 21.47 -19.55
C ALA A 135 6.46 22.13 -20.21
N ALA A 136 7.47 21.35 -20.59
CA ALA A 136 8.69 21.84 -21.24
C ALA A 136 8.54 22.03 -22.76
N ALA A 137 7.53 21.43 -23.39
CA ALA A 137 7.32 21.52 -24.83
C ALA A 137 6.97 22.97 -25.25
N PRO A 138 7.62 23.51 -26.31
CA PRO A 138 7.23 24.79 -26.88
C PRO A 138 5.75 24.75 -27.29
N ARG A 139 4.99 25.78 -26.94
CA ARG A 139 3.59 25.91 -27.41
C ARG A 139 3.60 26.14 -28.92
N ALA A 140 3.27 25.11 -29.69
CA ALA A 140 3.07 25.24 -31.13
C ALA A 140 1.64 25.72 -31.41
N GLY A 141 1.49 27.02 -31.71
CA GLY A 141 0.22 27.61 -32.16
C GLY A 141 -0.16 28.89 -31.43
N GLY A 142 -0.89 29.78 -32.13
CA GLY A 142 -1.57 30.92 -31.50
C GLY A 142 -2.73 30.43 -30.63
N LEU A 143 -3.13 31.24 -29.63
CA LEU A 143 -4.30 30.95 -28.80
C LEU A 143 -5.51 30.69 -29.71
N PRO A 144 -6.29 29.61 -29.47
CA PRO A 144 -7.48 29.35 -30.26
C PRO A 144 -8.44 30.54 -30.16
N ASP A 145 -9.05 30.91 -31.29
CA ASP A 145 -10.04 31.97 -31.33
C ASP A 145 -11.21 31.62 -30.38
N ILE A 146 -11.37 32.43 -29.33
CA ILE A 146 -12.40 32.27 -28.31
C ILE A 146 -13.80 32.28 -28.93
N ALA A 147 -13.97 32.89 -30.11
CA ALA A 147 -15.22 32.86 -30.87
C ALA A 147 -15.65 31.45 -31.33
N ARG A 148 -14.80 30.42 -31.20
CA ARG A 148 -15.17 29.01 -31.48
C ARG A 148 -15.73 28.25 -30.27
N LEU A 149 -15.74 28.86 -29.09
CA LEU A 149 -16.31 28.28 -27.86
C LEU A 149 -17.77 28.70 -27.63
N PHE A 150 -18.31 29.59 -28.47
CA PHE A 150 -19.67 30.09 -28.47
C PHE A 150 -20.28 29.96 -29.87
#